data_AF-A0A8H8J4W0-F1
#
_entry.id   AF-A0A8H8J4W0-F1
#
_cell.length_a   1.000
_cell.length_b   1.000
_cell.length_c   1.000
_cell.angle_alpha   90.00
_cell.angle_beta   90.00
_cell.angle_gamma   90.00
#
_symmetry.space_group_name_H-M   'P 1'
#
loop_
_entity.id
_entity.type
_entity.pdbx_description
1 polymer ?
#
loop_
_entity_poly.entity_id
_entity_poly.type
_entity_poly.pdbx_seq_one_letter_code
_entity_poly.pdbx_strand_id
1 'polypeptide(L)'
;MGLPVPDGVYSCELPNGVCITDSGEGRWLNLMPPNSLGRDAHKIIVKYNLDRGAYSLQFEKSKSYLTFDGVPSNNNKLLPGDKPRYFTITPHEYEKDKFVIGIKENKEDHLGMARELIYPPWVAMNNMQVAQAWHLASVYPTP
;
A
#
# COMPACT_ATOMS: atom_id res chain seq x y z
N MET A 1 17.24 5.10 13.42
CA MET A 1 16.55 4.44 12.29
C MET A 1 15.61 3.40 12.87
N GLY A 2 14.31 3.49 12.58
CA GLY A 2 13.36 2.45 12.98
C GLY A 2 13.72 1.12 12.29
N LEU A 3 13.43 0.00 12.95
CA LEU A 3 13.65 -1.31 12.34
C LEU A 3 12.80 -1.45 11.07
N PRO A 4 13.34 -2.07 10.00
CA PRO A 4 12.55 -2.38 8.82
C PRO A 4 11.34 -3.24 9.20
N VAL A 5 10.22 -3.04 8.51
CA VAL A 5 9.05 -3.92 8.63
C VAL A 5 9.48 -5.31 8.16
N PRO A 6 9.27 -6.37 8.97
CA PRO A 6 9.61 -7.72 8.56
C PRO A 6 8.93 -8.12 7.26
N ASP A 7 9.59 -8.99 6.49
CA ASP A 7 8.95 -9.63 5.35
C ASP A 7 7.77 -10.48 5.84
N GLY A 8 6.63 -10.41 5.14
CA GLY A 8 5.43 -11.09 5.58
C GLY A 8 4.20 -10.79 4.74
N VAL A 9 3.05 -11.32 5.17
CA VAL A 9 1.75 -11.06 4.53
C VAL A 9 0.92 -10.20 5.47
N TYR A 10 0.47 -9.06 4.94
CA TYR A 10 -0.21 -8.02 5.70
C TYR A 10 -1.52 -7.61 5.04
N SER A 11 -2.43 -7.08 5.85
CA SER A 11 -3.50 -6.21 5.43
C SER A 11 -3.07 -4.76 5.67
N CYS A 12 -3.11 -3.91 4.64
CA CYS A 12 -2.77 -2.49 4.75
C CYS A 12 -4.05 -1.68 5.04
N GLU A 13 -4.27 -1.33 6.30
CA GLU A 13 -5.57 -0.86 6.80
C GLU A 13 -5.57 0.60 7.23
N LEU A 14 -6.71 1.26 7.03
CA LEU A 14 -7.05 2.56 7.61
C LEU A 14 -7.78 2.37 8.96
N PRO A 15 -7.84 3.41 9.82
CA PRO A 15 -8.50 3.32 11.13
C PRO A 15 -9.98 2.90 11.10
N ASN A 16 -10.68 3.16 10.00
CA ASN A 16 -12.07 2.76 9.79
C ASN A 16 -12.23 1.30 9.29
N GLY A 17 -11.14 0.53 9.23
CA GLY A 17 -11.17 -0.90 8.89
C GLY A 17 -11.25 -1.20 7.39
N VAL A 18 -11.10 -0.21 6.51
CA VAL A 18 -10.92 -0.47 5.07
C VAL A 18 -9.46 -0.68 4.74
N CYS A 19 -9.18 -1.52 3.75
CA CYS A 19 -7.85 -1.94 3.36
C CYS A 19 -7.61 -1.80 1.86
N ILE A 20 -6.34 -1.67 1.47
CA ILE A 20 -5.93 -1.75 0.06
C ILE A 20 -6.35 -3.11 -0.49
N THR A 21 -7.21 -3.12 -1.49
CA THR A 21 -7.80 -4.34 -2.03
C THR A 21 -7.51 -4.49 -3.52
N ASP A 22 -7.07 -5.69 -3.90
CA ASP A 22 -6.88 -6.08 -5.29
C ASP A 22 -8.21 -6.01 -6.04
N SER A 23 -8.26 -5.12 -7.01
CA SER A 23 -9.45 -4.83 -7.79
C SER A 23 -9.48 -5.59 -9.12
N GLY A 24 -8.44 -6.37 -9.41
CA GLY A 24 -8.23 -7.05 -10.68
C GLY A 24 -7.57 -6.17 -11.74
N GLU A 25 -7.11 -6.83 -12.80
CA GLU A 25 -6.41 -6.19 -13.91
C GLU A 25 -7.22 -5.07 -14.57
N GLY A 26 -6.54 -4.00 -14.98
CA GLY A 26 -7.15 -2.85 -15.64
C GLY A 26 -8.01 -1.95 -14.74
N ARG A 27 -7.98 -2.17 -13.41
CA ARG A 27 -8.74 -1.37 -12.44
C ARG A 27 -7.82 -0.76 -11.39
N TRP A 28 -8.15 0.46 -10.97
CA TRP A 28 -7.46 1.09 -9.85
C TRP A 28 -7.75 0.36 -8.55
N LEU A 29 -6.79 0.38 -7.64
CA LEU A 29 -6.92 -0.24 -6.32
C LEU A 29 -7.92 0.53 -5.48
N ASN A 30 -8.80 -0.20 -4.82
CA ASN A 30 -9.84 0.35 -3.96
C ASN A 30 -9.51 0.16 -2.49
N LEU A 31 -10.07 1.03 -1.66
CA LEU A 31 -10.16 0.89 -0.22
C LEU A 31 -11.52 0.31 0.14
N MET A 32 -11.51 -0.93 0.59
CA MET A 32 -12.72 -1.69 0.87
C MET A 32 -12.57 -2.47 2.17
N PRO A 33 -13.66 -2.87 2.84
CA PRO A 33 -13.58 -3.83 3.92
C PRO A 33 -12.87 -5.12 3.48
N PRO A 34 -12.10 -5.79 4.36
CA PRO A 34 -11.45 -7.04 4.06
C PRO A 34 -12.42 -8.07 3.45
N ASN A 35 -11.94 -8.80 2.45
CA ASN A 35 -12.69 -9.84 1.72
C ASN A 35 -13.85 -9.35 0.84
N SER A 36 -14.04 -8.04 0.65
CA SER A 36 -15.13 -7.50 -0.19
C SER A 36 -15.08 -7.99 -1.65
N LEU A 37 -13.88 -8.19 -2.21
CA LEU A 37 -13.67 -8.72 -3.56
C LEU A 37 -13.24 -10.20 -3.55
N GLY A 38 -13.65 -10.91 -2.50
CA GLY A 38 -13.35 -12.32 -2.28
C GLY A 38 -12.25 -12.53 -1.26
N ARG A 39 -12.16 -13.79 -0.79
CA ARG A 39 -11.17 -14.22 0.18
C ARG A 39 -9.77 -13.82 -0.29
N ASP A 40 -9.00 -13.23 0.61
CA ASP A 40 -7.58 -12.90 0.46
C ASP A 40 -7.25 -11.74 -0.51
N ALA A 41 -8.25 -11.05 -1.10
CA ALA A 41 -8.01 -9.93 -2.02
C ALA A 41 -7.30 -8.72 -1.39
N HIS A 42 -7.25 -8.65 -0.07
CA HIS A 42 -6.61 -7.60 0.70
C HIS A 42 -5.21 -7.98 1.21
N LYS A 43 -4.80 -9.24 1.01
CA LYS A 43 -3.54 -9.76 1.52
C LYS A 43 -2.39 -9.35 0.61
N ILE A 44 -1.43 -8.62 1.17
CA ILE A 44 -0.28 -8.07 0.47
C ILE A 44 0.98 -8.68 1.07
N ILE A 45 1.75 -9.37 0.23
CA ILE A 45 3.11 -9.78 0.51
C ILE A 45 3.98 -8.52 0.49
N VAL A 46 4.55 -8.19 1.64
CA VAL A 46 5.53 -7.13 1.82
C VAL A 46 6.91 -7.78 1.84
N LYS A 47 7.78 -7.40 0.91
CA LYS A 47 9.13 -7.97 0.80
C LYS A 47 10.18 -6.90 0.60
N TYR A 48 11.18 -6.85 1.47
CA TYR A 48 12.31 -5.93 1.33
C TYR A 48 13.29 -6.42 0.26
N ASN A 49 13.70 -5.51 -0.61
CA ASN A 49 14.72 -5.73 -1.61
C ASN A 49 15.99 -4.97 -1.23
N LEU A 50 17.05 -5.71 -0.91
CA LEU A 50 18.34 -5.15 -0.47
C LEU A 50 18.98 -4.28 -1.55
N ASP A 51 18.98 -4.72 -2.80
CA ASP A 51 19.61 -4.01 -3.93
C ASP A 51 18.93 -2.66 -4.22
N ARG A 52 17.63 -2.57 -3.96
CA ARG A 52 16.83 -1.35 -4.15
C ARG A 52 16.71 -0.51 -2.87
N GLY A 53 17.04 -1.08 -1.71
CA GLY A 53 16.82 -0.48 -0.40
C GLY A 53 15.37 -0.02 -0.22
N ALA A 54 14.41 -0.87 -0.58
CA ALA A 54 12.99 -0.57 -0.64
C ALA A 54 12.14 -1.86 -0.67
N TYR A 55 10.84 -1.75 -0.45
CA TYR A 55 9.89 -2.86 -0.45
C TYR A 55 9.19 -3.00 -1.81
N SER A 56 8.94 -4.23 -2.22
CA SER A 56 7.90 -4.56 -3.20
C SER A 56 6.63 -5.00 -2.47
N LEU A 57 5.48 -4.58 -3.00
CA LEU A 57 4.16 -4.94 -2.48
C LEU A 57 3.42 -5.77 -3.52
N GLN A 58 3.04 -7.01 -3.20
CA GLN A 58 2.42 -7.94 -4.14
C GLN A 58 1.17 -8.56 -3.53
N PHE A 59 0.05 -8.57 -4.23
CA PHE A 59 -1.15 -9.26 -3.78
C PHE A 59 -0.92 -10.78 -3.73
N GLU A 60 -1.24 -11.40 -2.60
CA GLU A 60 -0.99 -12.82 -2.36
C GLU A 60 -1.77 -13.70 -3.34
N LYS A 61 -3.01 -13.32 -3.66
CA LYS A 61 -3.92 -14.10 -4.49
C LYS A 61 -3.61 -13.99 -5.98
N SER A 62 -3.60 -12.78 -6.54
CA SER A 62 -3.40 -12.55 -7.98
C SER A 62 -1.92 -12.62 -8.39
N LYS A 63 -1.00 -12.47 -7.43
CA LYS A 63 0.45 -12.29 -7.68
C LYS A 63 0.79 -10.98 -8.40
N SER A 64 -0.18 -10.09 -8.59
CA SER A 64 0.07 -8.77 -9.15
C SER A 64 0.74 -7.85 -8.13
N TYR A 65 1.67 -7.03 -8.58
CA TYR A 65 2.29 -6.00 -7.77
C TYR A 65 1.40 -4.76 -7.68
N LEU A 66 1.44 -4.07 -6.54
CA LEU A 66 1.00 -2.69 -6.48
C LEU A 66 1.96 -1.86 -7.35
N THR A 67 1.40 -1.20 -8.37
CA THR A 67 2.14 -0.36 -9.30
C THR A 67 1.34 0.88 -9.64
N PHE A 68 1.87 1.69 -10.55
CA PHE A 68 1.25 2.88 -11.10
C PHE A 68 1.89 3.20 -12.45
N ASP A 69 1.13 3.90 -13.30
CA ASP A 69 1.59 4.26 -14.63
C ASP A 69 2.45 5.54 -14.61
N GLY A 70 3.42 5.58 -15.50
CA GLY A 70 4.28 6.75 -15.71
C GLY A 70 5.20 7.11 -14.54
N VAL A 71 5.52 8.40 -14.48
CA VAL A 71 6.35 9.02 -13.44
C VAL A 71 5.48 9.27 -12.21
N PRO A 72 5.99 9.06 -10.98
CA PRO A 72 5.25 9.40 -9.76
C PRO A 72 4.79 10.86 -9.78
N SER A 73 3.51 11.07 -9.46
CA SER A 73 2.94 12.41 -9.34
C SER A 73 1.79 12.39 -8.35
N ASN A 74 1.53 13.54 -7.75
CA ASN A 74 0.38 13.74 -6.89
C ASN A 74 -0.94 13.29 -7.57
N ASN A 75 -1.77 12.57 -6.81
CA ASN A 75 -3.01 11.91 -7.23
C ASN A 75 -2.87 10.84 -8.33
N ASN A 76 -1.66 10.35 -8.62
CA ASN A 76 -1.48 9.20 -9.50
C ASN A 76 -2.04 7.95 -8.80
N LYS A 77 -2.96 7.26 -9.47
CA LYS A 77 -3.71 6.14 -8.89
C LYS A 77 -2.91 4.86 -9.00
N LEU A 78 -3.02 4.03 -7.98
CA LEU A 78 -2.37 2.72 -8.00
C LEU A 78 -3.27 1.70 -8.70
N LEU A 79 -2.63 0.73 -9.35
CA LEU A 79 -3.26 -0.39 -10.04
C LEU A 79 -2.44 -1.67 -9.81
N PRO A 80 -3.01 -2.86 -10.02
CA PRO A 80 -2.26 -4.08 -10.05
C PRO A 80 -1.49 -4.20 -11.38
N GLY A 81 -0.28 -4.76 -11.36
CA GLY A 81 0.48 -5.04 -12.58
C GLY A 81 1.62 -6.04 -12.38
N ASP A 82 2.26 -6.43 -13.47
CA ASP A 82 3.21 -7.56 -13.47
C ASP A 82 4.61 -7.21 -12.95
N LYS A 83 4.94 -5.92 -12.92
CA LYS A 83 6.26 -5.43 -12.53
C LYS A 83 6.18 -4.66 -11.22
N PRO A 84 7.12 -4.89 -10.29
CA PRO A 84 7.15 -4.14 -9.04
C PRO A 84 7.51 -2.68 -9.29
N ARG A 85 6.77 -1.77 -8.65
CA ARG A 85 7.33 -0.50 -8.20
C ARG A 85 7.77 -0.65 -6.76
N TYR A 86 8.66 0.23 -6.32
CA TYR A 86 9.30 0.11 -5.02
C TYR A 86 8.82 1.22 -4.08
N PHE A 87 8.63 0.83 -2.82
CA PHE A 87 8.06 1.67 -1.79
C PHE A 87 8.98 1.73 -0.57
N THR A 88 8.96 2.84 0.15
CA THR A 88 9.55 2.92 1.50
C THR A 88 8.47 2.72 2.53
N ILE A 89 8.75 2.00 3.60
CA ILE A 89 7.83 1.87 4.74
C ILE A 89 8.56 2.39 5.97
N THR A 90 8.04 3.45 6.56
CA THR A 90 8.64 4.14 7.71
C THR A 90 7.61 4.35 8.80
N PRO A 91 8.00 4.39 10.10
CA PRO A 91 7.08 4.75 11.17
C PRO A 91 6.41 6.11 10.90
N HIS A 92 5.12 6.23 11.23
CA HIS A 92 4.40 7.50 11.17
C HIS A 92 4.87 8.44 12.29
N GLU A 93 5.00 9.74 12.00
CA GLU A 93 5.58 10.72 12.94
C GLU A 93 4.68 10.93 14.17
N TYR A 94 3.36 10.98 13.97
CA TYR A 94 2.39 11.33 15.00
C TYR A 94 1.57 10.16 15.54
N GLU A 95 1.57 9.02 14.83
CA GLU A 95 0.71 7.90 15.16
C GLU A 95 1.55 6.67 15.49
N LYS A 96 1.56 6.31 16.78
CA LYS A 96 2.31 5.16 17.27
C LYS A 96 1.80 3.88 16.59
N ASP A 97 2.73 2.98 16.24
CA ASP A 97 2.44 1.68 15.62
C ASP A 97 1.73 1.76 14.25
N LYS A 98 1.80 2.93 13.60
CA LYS A 98 1.38 3.15 12.22
C LYS A 98 2.58 3.46 11.33
N PHE A 99 2.39 3.29 10.03
CA PHE A 99 3.41 3.45 9.02
C PHE A 99 2.97 4.42 7.93
N VAL A 100 3.96 5.06 7.31
CA VAL A 100 3.82 5.76 6.03
C VAL A 100 4.38 4.85 4.95
N ILE A 101 3.63 4.68 3.86
CA ILE A 101 4.10 3.97 2.67
C ILE A 101 4.46 5.02 1.62
N GLY A 102 5.75 5.32 1.46
CA GLY A 102 6.30 6.30 0.52
C GLY A 102 6.66 5.70 -0.85
N ILE A 103 6.78 6.54 -1.88
CA ILE A 103 7.25 6.11 -3.20
C ILE A 103 8.78 6.18 -3.25
N LYS A 104 9.47 5.08 -3.59
CA LYS A 104 10.95 5.09 -3.60
C LYS A 104 11.53 6.09 -4.61
N GLU A 105 10.85 6.27 -5.73
CA GLU A 105 11.25 7.16 -6.83
C GLU A 105 10.92 8.63 -6.56
N ASN A 106 10.02 8.93 -5.60
CA ASN A 106 9.67 10.29 -5.21
C ASN A 106 9.46 10.39 -3.69
N LYS A 107 10.39 11.06 -3.00
CA LYS A 107 10.36 11.20 -1.54
C LYS A 107 9.26 12.12 -1.02
N GLU A 108 8.64 12.92 -1.88
CA GLU A 108 7.56 13.83 -1.50
C GLU A 108 6.19 13.14 -1.50
N ASP A 109 6.06 12.05 -2.27
CA ASP A 109 4.80 11.33 -2.43
C ASP A 109 4.71 10.10 -1.52
N HIS A 110 3.52 9.89 -0.96
CA HIS A 110 3.16 8.73 -0.16
C HIS A 110 1.79 8.19 -0.59
N LEU A 111 1.50 6.92 -0.26
CA LEU A 111 0.20 6.32 -0.51
C LEU A 111 -0.85 6.91 0.43
N GLY A 112 -2.03 7.16 -0.10
CA GLY A 112 -3.21 7.53 0.67
C GLY A 112 -4.49 7.36 -0.16
N MET A 113 -5.57 7.98 0.30
CA MET A 113 -6.83 8.05 -0.44
C MET A 113 -6.70 8.99 -1.63
N ALA A 114 -7.26 8.62 -2.77
CA ALA A 114 -7.42 9.52 -3.91
C ALA A 114 -8.27 10.75 -3.54
N ARG A 115 -8.03 11.87 -4.22
CA ARG A 115 -8.72 13.14 -3.92
C ARG A 115 -10.16 13.18 -4.45
N GLU A 116 -10.49 12.32 -5.40
CA GLU A 116 -11.82 12.22 -5.98
C GLU A 116 -12.84 11.71 -4.94
N LEU A 117 -14.02 12.35 -4.94
CA LEU A 117 -15.16 11.93 -4.11
C LEU A 117 -15.90 10.76 -4.78
N ILE A 118 -15.32 9.57 -4.68
CA ILE A 118 -15.82 8.33 -5.26
C ILE A 118 -15.98 7.24 -4.19
N TYR A 119 -16.85 6.27 -4.45
CA TYR A 119 -17.07 5.13 -3.57
C TYR A 119 -17.08 3.79 -4.33
N PRO A 120 -16.27 2.80 -3.93
CA PRO A 120 -15.24 2.87 -2.88
C PRO A 120 -14.09 3.84 -3.26
N PRO A 121 -13.39 4.45 -2.28
CA PRO A 121 -12.27 5.33 -2.57
C PRO A 121 -11.10 4.58 -3.25
N TRP A 122 -10.41 5.24 -4.17
CA TRP A 122 -9.18 4.69 -4.75
C TRP A 122 -7.96 4.95 -3.87
N VAL A 123 -6.92 4.14 -4.06
CA VAL A 123 -5.59 4.40 -3.51
C VAL A 123 -4.80 5.22 -4.52
N ALA A 124 -4.19 6.30 -4.07
CA ALA A 124 -3.38 7.18 -4.90
C ALA A 124 -2.15 7.70 -4.15
N MET A 125 -1.23 8.29 -4.91
CA MET A 125 -0.16 9.10 -4.37
C MET A 125 -0.70 10.43 -3.85
N ASN A 126 -0.17 10.87 -2.71
CA ASN A 126 -0.45 12.14 -2.10
C ASN A 126 0.84 12.77 -1.59
N ASN A 127 0.85 14.08 -1.52
CA ASN A 127 1.91 14.90 -0.95
C ASN A 127 1.35 15.82 0.14
N MET A 128 0.41 15.31 0.93
CA MET A 128 -0.21 16.08 2.01
C MET A 128 0.80 16.29 3.15
N GLN A 129 0.66 17.42 3.86
CA GLN A 129 1.54 17.74 4.98
C GLN A 129 1.53 16.67 6.08
N VAL A 130 0.37 16.05 6.29
CA VAL A 130 0.23 14.87 7.15
C VAL A 130 0.03 13.66 6.28
N ALA A 131 1.00 12.73 6.33
CA ALA A 131 0.94 11.51 5.57
C ALA A 131 -0.21 10.60 6.04
N GLN A 132 -0.70 9.74 5.16
CA GLN A 132 -1.70 8.75 5.56
C GLN A 132 -1.05 7.72 6.50
N ALA A 133 -1.60 7.59 7.70
CA ALA A 133 -1.24 6.53 8.63
C ALA A 133 -1.86 5.20 8.20
N TRP A 134 -1.01 4.21 7.93
CA TRP A 134 -1.39 2.84 7.61
C TRP A 134 -1.12 1.91 8.78
N HIS A 135 -2.06 1.04 9.09
CA HIS A 135 -1.81 -0.12 9.94
C HIS A 135 -1.43 -1.31 9.08
N LEU A 136 -0.31 -1.97 9.38
CA LEU A 136 0.09 -3.22 8.73
C LEU A 136 -0.28 -4.39 9.63
N ALA A 137 -1.51 -4.89 9.48
CA ALA A 137 -1.99 -6.01 10.28
C ALA A 137 -1.42 -7.32 9.72
N SER A 138 -0.60 -8.04 10.51
CA SER A 138 -0.06 -9.33 10.09
C SER A 138 -1.18 -10.36 9.95
N VAL A 139 -1.25 -11.00 8.79
CA VAL A 139 -2.27 -12.00 8.47
C VAL A 139 -1.92 -13.37 9.05
N TYR A 140 -0.63 -13.69 9.05
CA TYR A 140 -0.09 -14.89 9.67
C TYR A 140 0.77 -14.41 10.84
N PRO A 141 0.17 -14.19 12.03
CA PRO A 141 0.97 -13.87 13.20
C PRO A 141 2.00 -14.99 13.37
N THR A 142 3.27 -14.62 13.49
CA THR A 142 4.29 -15.55 13.97
C THR A 142 3.80 -16.07 15.33
N PRO A 143 3.88 -17.40 15.57
CA PRO A 143 3.45 -18.00 16.82
C PRO A 143 4.16 -17.42 18.05
#